data_AF-A0A1J4KVQ7-F1
#
_entry.id   AF-A0A1J4KVQ7-F1
#
_cell.length_a   1.000
_cell.length_b   1.000
_cell.length_c   1.000
_cell.angle_alpha   90.00
_cell.angle_beta   90.00
_cell.angle_gamma   90.00
#
_symmetry.space_group_name_H-M   'P 1'
#
loop_
_entity.id
_entity.type
_entity.pdbx_description
1 polymer ?
#
loop_
_entity_poly.entity_id
_entity_poly.type
_entity_poly.pdbx_seq_one_letter_code
_entity_poly.pdbx_strand_id
1 'polypeptide(L)'
;MKKSPIDIESIDVTIETLRRDRQLAISQHNYKKAQQLEDEITNLKGKKKRDDTTAKQLANANNLEKEKSNLKRTATAIQSDFIQRVYETRLIYQKRYTLLLNKQEEEVRKLATDFAKNIEYAQIRRVPEHVELMRVSQLKADASQYAVANQMSSEAEYIRSITLQQRHDEVHMQYQKQQDALIRSQQAETAGHLKKLNNDLNLIRCEFKKEIGKLKKALITHGITFGITVSEQEAEEFFAPYEIIDDEEQNTPVSTTNSSLATPSPSKTPRTRSIASPSPRSPRTPRSGLRSPLKSPKYRKSPVSK
;
A
#
# COMPACT_ATOMS: atom_id res chain seq x y z
N MET A 1 -27.95 44.98 -1.96
CA MET A 1 -28.09 46.46 -2.01
C MET A 1 -27.48 46.97 -3.30
N LYS A 2 -28.31 47.37 -4.26
CA LYS A 2 -27.88 47.92 -5.55
C LYS A 2 -27.48 49.39 -5.34
N LYS A 3 -26.19 49.72 -5.45
CA LYS A 3 -25.79 51.12 -5.64
C LYS A 3 -26.17 51.49 -7.08
N SER A 4 -27.15 52.37 -7.18
CA SER A 4 -27.71 52.90 -8.42
C SER A 4 -26.66 53.69 -9.22
N PRO A 5 -26.74 53.71 -10.56
CA PRO A 5 -25.82 54.42 -11.45
C PRO A 5 -26.04 55.96 -11.46
N ILE A 6 -26.37 56.57 -10.32
CA ILE A 6 -26.83 57.97 -10.25
C ILE A 6 -25.67 58.99 -10.11
N ASP A 7 -24.43 58.58 -9.80
CA ASP A 7 -23.44 59.55 -9.34
C ASP A 7 -22.44 60.08 -10.38
N ILE A 8 -22.29 59.49 -11.57
CA ILE A 8 -21.22 59.91 -12.51
C ILE A 8 -21.71 60.96 -13.53
N GLU A 9 -22.87 60.74 -14.16
CA GLU A 9 -23.49 61.74 -15.06
C GLU A 9 -23.86 63.02 -14.30
N SER A 10 -24.27 62.88 -13.03
CA SER A 10 -24.52 64.00 -12.14
C SER A 10 -23.26 64.84 -11.91
N ILE A 11 -22.11 64.21 -11.63
CA ILE A 11 -20.84 64.93 -11.42
C ILE A 11 -20.38 65.65 -12.69
N ASP A 12 -20.53 65.06 -13.88
CA ASP A 12 -20.15 65.71 -15.14
C ASP A 12 -21.02 66.92 -15.47
N VAL A 13 -22.35 66.80 -15.27
CA VAL A 13 -23.29 67.93 -15.39
C VAL A 13 -22.96 69.03 -14.37
N THR A 14 -22.61 68.64 -13.13
CA THR A 14 -22.25 69.58 -12.06
C THR A 14 -20.92 70.31 -12.36
N ILE A 15 -19.93 69.61 -12.95
CA ILE A 15 -18.67 70.23 -13.39
C ILE A 15 -18.94 71.23 -14.53
N GLU A 16 -19.85 70.92 -15.46
CA GLU A 16 -20.20 71.85 -16.53
C GLU A 16 -20.95 73.09 -16.04
N THR A 17 -21.85 72.94 -15.07
CA THR A 17 -22.53 74.09 -14.44
C THR A 17 -21.52 74.97 -13.69
N LEU A 18 -20.64 74.37 -12.89
CA LEU A 18 -19.59 75.10 -12.17
C LEU A 18 -18.62 75.82 -13.13
N ARG A 19 -18.33 75.26 -14.31
CA ARG A 19 -17.54 75.93 -15.36
C ARG A 19 -18.25 77.17 -15.90
N ARG A 20 -19.57 77.10 -16.14
CA ARG A 20 -20.36 78.27 -16.56
C ARG A 20 -20.39 79.35 -15.48
N ASP A 21 -20.59 78.96 -14.23
CA ASP A 21 -20.62 79.89 -13.10
C ASP A 21 -19.25 80.52 -12.83
N ARG A 22 -18.16 79.78 -13.06
CA ARG A 22 -16.79 80.33 -13.02
C ARG A 22 -16.59 81.38 -14.10
N GLN A 23 -17.02 81.10 -15.34
CA GLN A 23 -16.93 82.04 -16.46
C GLN A 23 -17.70 83.33 -16.17
N LEU A 24 -18.88 83.20 -15.54
CA LEU A 24 -19.73 84.30 -15.14
C LEU A 24 -19.11 85.11 -13.99
N ALA A 25 -18.51 84.46 -12.99
CA ALA A 25 -17.78 85.13 -11.90
C ALA A 25 -16.55 85.91 -12.40
N ILE A 26 -15.82 85.39 -13.41
CA ILE A 26 -14.73 86.11 -14.09
C ILE A 26 -15.26 87.35 -14.81
N SER A 27 -16.39 87.22 -15.53
CA SER A 27 -17.03 88.33 -16.26
C SER A 27 -17.50 89.45 -15.33
N GLN A 28 -17.86 89.12 -14.09
CA GLN A 28 -18.28 90.06 -13.04
C GLN A 28 -17.12 90.56 -12.15
N HIS A 29 -15.87 90.23 -12.51
CA HIS A 29 -14.64 90.59 -11.78
C HIS A 29 -14.58 90.06 -10.32
N ASN A 30 -15.35 89.00 -10.02
CA ASN A 30 -15.33 88.34 -8.72
C ASN A 30 -14.33 87.17 -8.71
N TYR A 31 -13.04 87.51 -8.68
CA TYR A 31 -11.96 86.54 -8.80
C TYR A 31 -11.86 85.57 -7.61
N LYS A 32 -12.22 86.00 -6.39
CA LYS A 32 -12.29 85.11 -5.22
C LYS A 32 -13.30 83.98 -5.42
N LYS A 33 -14.48 84.30 -5.94
CA LYS A 33 -15.52 83.32 -6.25
C LYS A 33 -15.10 82.40 -7.41
N ALA A 34 -14.45 82.94 -8.44
CA ALA A 34 -13.92 82.14 -9.54
C ALA A 34 -12.86 81.12 -9.07
N GLN A 35 -12.01 81.49 -8.11
CA GLN A 35 -11.01 80.60 -7.52
C GLN A 35 -11.66 79.47 -6.71
N GLN A 36 -12.67 79.79 -5.88
CA GLN A 36 -13.42 78.78 -5.12
C GLN A 36 -14.10 77.75 -6.04
N LEU A 37 -14.69 78.20 -7.15
CA LEU A 37 -15.31 77.32 -8.14
C LEU A 37 -14.28 76.45 -8.87
N GLU A 38 -13.06 76.94 -9.11
CA GLU A 38 -11.97 76.14 -9.69
C GLU A 38 -11.48 75.06 -8.70
N ASP A 39 -11.34 75.40 -7.42
CA ASP A 39 -11.00 74.45 -6.36
C ASP A 39 -12.08 73.36 -6.21
N GLU A 40 -13.35 73.72 -6.38
CA GLU A 40 -14.47 72.78 -6.37
C GLU A 40 -14.47 71.85 -7.60
N ILE A 41 -14.22 72.39 -8.80
CA ILE A 41 -14.08 71.60 -10.04
C ILE A 41 -12.90 70.61 -9.92
N THR A 42 -11.76 71.04 -9.39
CA THR A 42 -10.58 70.17 -9.22
C THR A 42 -10.84 69.08 -8.20
N ASN A 43 -11.52 69.39 -7.09
CA ASN A 43 -11.97 68.40 -6.10
C ASN A 43 -12.94 67.37 -6.70
N LEU A 44 -13.93 67.81 -7.47
CA LEU A 44 -14.89 66.91 -8.14
C LEU A 44 -14.22 65.99 -9.17
N LYS A 45 -13.29 66.53 -9.99
CA LYS A 45 -12.46 65.71 -10.88
C LYS A 45 -11.63 64.69 -10.11
N GLY A 46 -11.04 65.10 -8.98
CA GLY A 46 -10.27 64.22 -8.09
C GLY A 46 -11.12 63.13 -7.43
N LYS A 47 -12.40 63.42 -7.14
CA LYS A 47 -13.38 62.45 -6.62
C LYS A 47 -13.77 61.44 -7.70
N LYS A 48 -14.12 61.91 -8.90
CA LYS A 48 -14.43 61.04 -10.05
C LYS A 48 -13.30 60.06 -10.36
N LYS A 49 -12.05 60.53 -10.41
CA LYS A 49 -10.88 59.67 -10.65
C LYS A 49 -10.71 58.59 -9.56
N ARG A 50 -10.98 58.93 -8.29
CA ARG A 50 -10.95 57.97 -7.18
C ARG A 50 -12.06 56.94 -7.32
N ASP A 51 -13.28 57.38 -7.64
CA ASP A 51 -14.44 56.51 -7.85
C ASP A 51 -14.22 55.56 -9.03
N ASP A 52 -13.68 56.03 -10.16
CA ASP A 52 -13.31 55.20 -11.31
C ASP A 52 -12.23 54.17 -10.96
N THR A 53 -11.24 54.56 -10.16
CA THR A 53 -10.17 53.65 -9.73
C THR A 53 -10.70 52.56 -8.80
N THR A 54 -11.56 52.92 -7.84
CA THR A 54 -12.19 51.95 -6.93
C THR A 54 -13.17 51.04 -7.67
N ALA A 55 -13.93 51.55 -8.65
CA ALA A 55 -14.82 50.75 -9.48
C ALA A 55 -14.04 49.72 -10.33
N LYS A 56 -12.90 50.12 -10.91
CA LYS A 56 -12.00 49.21 -11.64
C LYS A 56 -11.39 48.14 -10.73
N GLN A 57 -10.92 48.52 -9.54
CA GLN A 57 -10.41 47.57 -8.55
C GLN A 57 -11.48 46.55 -8.14
N LEU A 58 -12.72 47.00 -7.91
CA LEU A 58 -13.84 46.13 -7.57
C LEU A 58 -14.20 45.17 -8.73
N ALA A 59 -14.20 45.67 -9.97
CA ALA A 59 -14.44 44.83 -11.15
C ALA A 59 -13.36 43.76 -11.31
N ASN A 60 -12.09 44.11 -11.13
CA ASN A 60 -10.96 43.19 -11.18
C ASN A 60 -11.03 42.13 -10.08
N ALA A 61 -11.39 42.52 -8.84
CA ALA A 61 -11.59 41.59 -7.74
C ALA A 61 -12.72 40.58 -8.03
N ASN A 62 -13.84 41.05 -8.58
CA ASN A 62 -14.94 40.18 -8.99
C ASN A 62 -14.54 39.22 -10.12
N ASN A 63 -13.69 39.65 -11.06
CA ASN A 63 -13.20 38.78 -12.12
C ASN A 63 -12.23 37.72 -11.59
N LEU A 64 -11.33 38.09 -10.66
CA LEU A 64 -10.46 37.12 -9.99
C LEU A 64 -11.26 36.07 -9.21
N GLU A 65 -12.35 36.47 -8.54
CA GLU A 65 -13.19 35.53 -7.79
C GLU A 65 -13.92 34.54 -8.71
N LYS A 66 -14.33 34.98 -9.90
CA LYS A 66 -14.86 34.06 -10.94
C LYS A 66 -13.80 33.05 -11.37
N GLU A 67 -12.57 33.49 -11.61
CA GLU A 67 -11.48 32.58 -11.97
C GLU A 67 -11.13 31.63 -10.83
N LYS A 68 -11.12 32.09 -9.57
CA LYS A 68 -10.99 31.21 -8.39
C LYS A 68 -12.07 30.15 -8.37
N SER A 69 -13.33 30.49 -8.69
CA SER A 69 -14.42 29.53 -8.78
C SER A 69 -14.20 28.50 -9.89
N ASN A 70 -13.73 28.93 -11.07
CA ASN A 70 -13.38 28.03 -12.17
C ASN A 70 -12.24 27.09 -11.78
N LEU A 71 -11.17 27.62 -11.18
CA LEU A 71 -10.03 26.84 -10.71
C LEU A 71 -10.42 25.81 -9.65
N LYS A 72 -11.34 26.15 -8.73
CA LYS A 72 -11.90 25.18 -7.77
C LYS A 72 -12.60 24.03 -8.49
N ARG A 73 -13.46 24.31 -9.47
CA ARG A 73 -14.16 23.26 -10.24
C ARG A 73 -13.16 22.35 -10.97
N THR A 74 -12.14 22.94 -11.59
CA THR A 74 -11.08 22.18 -12.26
C THR A 74 -10.29 21.34 -11.27
N ALA A 75 -9.96 21.88 -10.09
CA ALA A 75 -9.26 21.14 -9.03
C ALA A 75 -10.10 19.97 -8.51
N THR A 76 -11.41 20.16 -8.29
CA THR A 76 -12.33 19.08 -7.91
C THR A 76 -12.39 17.98 -8.97
N ALA A 77 -12.48 18.35 -10.25
CA ALA A 77 -12.51 17.39 -11.35
C ALA A 77 -11.20 16.57 -11.40
N ILE A 78 -10.06 17.25 -11.35
CA ILE A 78 -8.74 16.60 -11.31
C ILE A 78 -8.64 15.68 -10.08
N GLN A 79 -9.03 16.15 -8.89
CA GLN A 79 -8.98 15.34 -7.68
C GLN A 79 -9.84 14.07 -7.83
N SER A 80 -11.07 14.19 -8.31
CA SER A 80 -11.96 13.05 -8.55
C SER A 80 -11.35 12.05 -9.53
N ASP A 81 -10.83 12.51 -10.66
CA ASP A 81 -10.22 11.66 -11.68
C ASP A 81 -9.02 10.88 -11.12
N PHE A 82 -8.16 11.56 -10.35
CA PHE A 82 -6.98 10.92 -9.78
C PHE A 82 -7.32 9.96 -8.63
N ILE A 83 -8.32 10.27 -7.80
CA ILE A 83 -8.85 9.34 -6.80
C ILE A 83 -9.37 8.08 -7.50
N GLN A 84 -10.14 8.23 -8.58
CA GLN A 84 -10.62 7.09 -9.36
C GLN A 84 -9.46 6.25 -9.92
N ARG A 85 -8.42 6.89 -10.47
CA ARG A 85 -7.23 6.18 -10.96
C ARG A 85 -6.51 5.38 -9.86
N VAL A 86 -6.45 5.92 -8.63
CA VAL A 86 -5.91 5.19 -7.48
C VAL A 86 -6.72 3.92 -7.21
N TYR A 87 -8.05 4.03 -7.15
CA TYR A 87 -8.93 2.87 -6.93
C TYR A 87 -8.81 1.83 -8.05
N GLU A 88 -8.82 2.26 -9.31
CA GLU A 88 -8.68 1.37 -10.46
C GLU A 88 -7.33 0.64 -10.45
N THR A 89 -6.25 1.36 -10.13
CA THR A 89 -4.92 0.77 -9.99
C THR A 89 -4.91 -0.27 -8.88
N ARG A 90 -5.42 0.05 -7.69
CA ARG A 90 -5.54 -0.91 -6.57
C ARG A 90 -6.36 -2.14 -6.97
N LEU A 91 -7.48 -1.97 -7.67
CA LEU A 91 -8.32 -3.08 -8.13
C LEU A 91 -7.57 -4.01 -9.09
N ILE A 92 -6.80 -3.46 -10.04
CA ILE A 92 -5.97 -4.26 -10.95
C ILE A 92 -4.93 -5.08 -10.17
N TYR A 93 -4.24 -4.45 -9.23
CA TYR A 93 -3.25 -5.12 -8.40
C TYR A 93 -3.87 -6.13 -7.44
N GLN A 94 -5.06 -5.88 -6.90
CA GLN A 94 -5.79 -6.84 -6.08
C GLN A 94 -6.12 -8.10 -6.87
N LYS A 95 -6.65 -7.96 -8.09
CA LYS A 95 -6.94 -9.11 -8.99
C LYS A 95 -5.67 -9.90 -9.29
N ARG A 96 -4.57 -9.21 -9.61
CA ARG A 96 -3.26 -9.84 -9.84
C ARG A 96 -2.75 -10.55 -8.60
N TYR A 97 -2.94 -9.97 -7.41
CA TYR A 97 -2.53 -10.58 -6.14
C TYR A 97 -3.30 -11.86 -5.85
N THR A 98 -4.61 -11.89 -6.10
CA THR A 98 -5.40 -13.13 -5.97
C THR A 98 -4.88 -14.23 -6.90
N LEU A 99 -4.57 -13.90 -8.15
CA LEU A 99 -3.99 -14.88 -9.09
C LEU A 99 -2.62 -15.37 -8.60
N LEU A 100 -1.79 -14.47 -8.06
CA LEU A 100 -0.51 -14.82 -7.47
C LEU A 100 -0.68 -15.79 -6.30
N LEU A 101 -1.58 -15.52 -5.37
CA LEU A 101 -1.84 -16.40 -4.22
C LEU A 101 -2.32 -17.78 -4.65
N ASN A 102 -3.21 -17.87 -5.64
CA ASN A 102 -3.68 -19.16 -6.17
C ASN A 102 -2.53 -19.97 -6.77
N LYS A 103 -1.66 -19.32 -7.56
CA LYS A 103 -0.45 -19.96 -8.11
C LYS A 103 0.46 -20.47 -6.98
N GLN A 104 0.69 -19.66 -5.94
CA GLN A 104 1.53 -20.03 -4.79
C GLN A 104 0.95 -21.23 -4.03
N GLU A 105 -0.37 -21.29 -3.87
CA GLU A 105 -1.06 -22.42 -3.26
C GLU A 105 -0.90 -23.70 -4.09
N GLU A 106 -1.04 -23.61 -5.41
CA GLU A 106 -0.82 -24.74 -6.33
C GLU A 106 0.61 -25.28 -6.26
N GLU A 107 1.61 -24.40 -6.20
CA GLU A 107 3.01 -24.78 -6.04
C GLU A 107 3.27 -25.53 -4.73
N VAL A 108 2.72 -25.03 -3.62
CA VAL A 108 2.82 -25.70 -2.30
C VAL A 108 2.12 -27.06 -2.33
N ARG A 109 0.93 -27.14 -2.92
CA ARG A 109 0.17 -28.40 -3.04
C ARG A 109 0.92 -29.42 -3.88
N LYS A 110 1.54 -28.98 -4.99
CA LYS A 110 2.37 -29.82 -5.84
C LYS A 110 3.58 -30.34 -5.08
N LEU A 111 4.30 -29.47 -4.37
CA LEU A 111 5.46 -29.85 -3.57
C LEU A 111 5.09 -30.89 -2.49
N ALA A 112 3.98 -30.70 -1.79
CA ALA A 112 3.47 -31.67 -0.81
C ALA A 112 3.10 -33.02 -1.45
N THR A 113 2.49 -32.98 -2.63
CA THR A 113 2.12 -34.20 -3.38
C THR A 113 3.36 -34.96 -3.84
N ASP A 114 4.37 -34.26 -4.35
CA ASP A 114 5.62 -34.86 -4.81
C ASP A 114 6.42 -35.44 -3.64
N PHE A 115 6.41 -34.77 -2.49
CA PHE A 115 6.98 -35.31 -1.26
C PHE A 115 6.32 -36.63 -0.82
N ALA A 116 4.98 -36.66 -0.78
CA ALA A 116 4.24 -37.87 -0.40
C ALA A 116 4.58 -39.04 -1.34
N LYS A 117 4.62 -38.80 -2.66
CA LYS A 117 5.03 -39.81 -3.65
C LYS A 117 6.46 -40.29 -3.44
N ASN A 118 7.39 -39.39 -3.14
CA ASN A 118 8.80 -39.74 -2.95
C ASN A 118 9.02 -40.57 -1.67
N ILE A 119 8.30 -40.27 -0.60
CA ILE A 119 8.30 -41.10 0.63
C ILE A 119 7.72 -42.49 0.34
N GLU A 120 6.59 -42.57 -0.36
CA GLU A 120 6.00 -43.85 -0.74
C GLU A 120 6.97 -44.67 -1.61
N TYR A 121 7.61 -44.03 -2.60
CA TYR A 121 8.60 -44.68 -3.45
C TYR A 121 9.83 -45.16 -2.66
N ALA A 122 10.33 -44.37 -1.72
CA ALA A 122 11.43 -44.74 -0.84
C ALA A 122 11.11 -46.00 -0.02
N GLN A 123 9.86 -46.10 0.47
CA GLN A 123 9.36 -47.21 1.27
C GLN A 123 9.19 -48.51 0.47
N ILE A 124 8.65 -48.44 -0.75
CA ILE A 124 8.33 -49.65 -1.54
C ILE A 124 9.54 -50.19 -2.33
N ARG A 125 10.57 -49.37 -2.55
CA ARG A 125 11.73 -49.76 -3.36
C ARG A 125 12.52 -50.87 -2.64
N ARG A 126 12.75 -51.97 -3.36
CA ARG A 126 13.54 -53.11 -2.85
C ARG A 126 14.94 -52.67 -2.40
N VAL A 127 15.45 -53.34 -1.37
CA VAL A 127 16.84 -53.23 -0.91
C VAL A 127 17.57 -54.49 -1.40
N PRO A 128 18.42 -54.39 -2.45
CA PRO A 128 19.04 -55.55 -3.09
C PRO A 128 19.81 -56.44 -2.12
N GLU A 129 20.60 -55.84 -1.24
CA GLU A 129 21.42 -56.53 -0.24
C GLU A 129 20.57 -57.35 0.75
N HIS A 130 19.45 -56.79 1.22
CA HIS A 130 18.47 -57.54 2.03
C HIS A 130 17.92 -58.75 1.27
N VAL A 131 17.56 -58.59 -0.01
CA VAL A 131 17.01 -59.69 -0.82
C VAL A 131 18.04 -60.81 -0.98
N GLU A 132 19.31 -60.45 -1.21
CA GLU A 132 20.39 -61.41 -1.34
C GLU A 132 20.67 -62.15 -0.02
N LEU A 133 20.78 -61.43 1.09
CA LEU A 133 21.01 -62.03 2.41
C LEU A 133 19.85 -62.93 2.85
N MET A 134 18.60 -62.55 2.57
CA MET A 134 17.45 -63.41 2.83
C MET A 134 17.48 -64.69 1.97
N ARG A 135 17.92 -64.60 0.71
CA ARG A 135 18.10 -65.77 -0.15
C ARG A 135 19.21 -66.69 0.38
N VAL A 136 20.34 -66.13 0.80
CA VAL A 136 21.46 -66.92 1.36
C VAL A 136 21.06 -67.54 2.71
N SER A 137 20.35 -66.80 3.56
CA SER A 137 19.79 -67.30 4.82
C SER A 137 18.89 -68.52 4.58
N GLN A 138 18.00 -68.46 3.59
CA GLN A 138 17.14 -69.58 3.23
C GLN A 138 17.94 -70.82 2.80
N LEU A 139 18.95 -70.64 1.92
CA LEU A 139 19.83 -71.75 1.52
C LEU A 139 20.58 -72.37 2.71
N LYS A 140 20.95 -71.57 3.71
CA LYS A 140 21.60 -72.05 4.94
C LYS A 140 20.62 -72.81 5.84
N ALA A 141 19.37 -72.37 5.92
CA ALA A 141 18.32 -73.08 6.64
C ALA A 141 18.01 -74.44 6.00
N ASP A 142 17.96 -74.50 4.67
CA ASP A 142 17.74 -75.74 3.91
C ASP A 142 18.86 -76.76 4.14
N ALA A 143 20.08 -76.28 4.40
CA ALA A 143 21.24 -77.10 4.79
C ALA A 143 21.33 -77.39 6.30
N SER A 144 20.25 -77.12 7.07
CA SER A 144 20.16 -77.29 8.52
C SER A 144 21.15 -76.44 9.34
N GLN A 145 21.72 -75.38 8.75
CA GLN A 145 22.62 -74.42 9.42
C GLN A 145 21.83 -73.28 10.07
N TYR A 146 20.90 -73.61 10.97
CA TYR A 146 19.91 -72.66 11.50
C TYR A 146 20.50 -71.46 12.25
N ALA A 147 21.58 -71.65 13.01
CA ALA A 147 22.24 -70.56 13.72
C ALA A 147 22.77 -69.48 12.75
N VAL A 148 23.39 -69.92 11.66
CA VAL A 148 23.93 -69.03 10.61
C VAL A 148 22.80 -68.39 9.81
N ALA A 149 21.75 -69.14 9.49
CA ALA A 149 20.56 -68.62 8.82
C ALA A 149 19.89 -67.50 9.64
N ASN A 150 19.72 -67.68 10.95
CA ASN A 150 19.14 -66.67 11.84
C ASN A 150 20.01 -65.41 11.95
N GLN A 151 21.34 -65.57 12.00
CA GLN A 151 22.26 -64.44 11.97
C GLN A 151 22.10 -63.63 10.68
N MET A 152 22.12 -64.30 9.52
CA MET A 152 21.98 -63.65 8.22
C MET A 152 20.61 -62.99 8.01
N SER A 153 19.53 -63.59 8.51
CA SER A 153 18.20 -62.97 8.46
C SER A 153 18.11 -61.73 9.34
N SER A 154 18.71 -61.78 10.54
CA SER A 154 18.77 -60.61 11.44
C SER A 154 19.57 -59.46 10.84
N GLU A 155 20.71 -59.78 10.20
CA GLU A 155 21.55 -58.83 9.48
C GLU A 155 20.81 -58.22 8.28
N ALA A 156 20.07 -59.03 7.51
CA ALA A 156 19.27 -58.56 6.39
C ALA A 156 18.20 -57.53 6.84
N GLU A 157 17.46 -57.82 7.91
CA GLU A 157 16.45 -56.90 8.45
C GLU A 157 17.09 -55.62 9.01
N TYR A 158 18.25 -55.72 9.64
CA TYR A 158 19.02 -54.55 10.08
C TYR A 158 19.41 -53.66 8.90
N ILE A 159 20.00 -54.24 7.84
CA ILE A 159 20.40 -53.50 6.63
C ILE A 159 19.18 -52.85 5.95
N ARG A 160 18.06 -53.57 5.87
CA ARG A 160 16.81 -53.01 5.35
C ARG A 160 16.34 -51.80 6.16
N SER A 161 16.35 -51.91 7.49
CA SER A 161 15.90 -50.83 8.37
C SER A 161 16.74 -49.56 8.20
N ILE A 162 18.06 -49.69 8.15
CA ILE A 162 18.99 -48.57 7.97
C ILE A 162 18.83 -47.95 6.59
N THR A 163 18.77 -48.78 5.55
CA THR A 163 18.65 -48.31 4.17
C THR A 163 17.34 -47.52 3.98
N LEU A 164 16.23 -48.00 4.54
CA LEU A 164 14.96 -47.28 4.47
C LEU A 164 15.01 -45.96 5.25
N GLN A 165 15.61 -45.96 6.44
CA GLN A 165 15.78 -44.74 7.23
C GLN A 165 16.61 -43.69 6.47
N GLN A 166 17.75 -44.08 5.91
CA GLN A 166 18.60 -43.19 5.11
C GLN A 166 17.85 -42.59 3.93
N ARG A 167 17.08 -43.40 3.19
CA ARG A 167 16.25 -42.91 2.08
C ARG A 167 15.20 -41.91 2.54
N HIS A 168 14.55 -42.16 3.69
CA HIS A 168 13.57 -41.22 4.24
C HIS A 168 14.24 -39.90 4.62
N ASP A 169 15.39 -39.96 5.30
CA ASP A 169 16.14 -38.76 5.70
C ASP A 169 16.58 -37.93 4.49
N GLU A 170 17.05 -38.58 3.41
CA GLU A 170 17.39 -37.93 2.14
C GLU A 170 16.19 -37.23 1.51
N VAL A 171 15.03 -37.90 1.44
CA VAL A 171 13.80 -37.32 0.88
C VAL A 171 13.32 -36.14 1.72
N HIS A 172 13.36 -36.24 3.05
CA HIS A 172 13.03 -35.15 3.97
C HIS A 172 13.95 -33.94 3.78
N MET A 173 15.27 -34.18 3.69
CA MET A 173 16.23 -33.11 3.44
C MET A 173 16.01 -32.40 2.10
N GLN A 174 15.75 -33.17 1.04
CA GLN A 174 15.45 -32.60 -0.28
C GLN A 174 14.17 -31.76 -0.25
N TYR A 175 13.12 -32.27 0.38
CA TYR A 175 11.86 -31.55 0.54
C TYR A 175 12.05 -30.24 1.30
N GLN A 176 12.76 -30.26 2.43
CA GLN A 176 13.02 -29.06 3.22
C GLN A 176 13.75 -28.00 2.40
N LYS A 177 14.78 -28.39 1.64
CA LYS A 177 15.51 -27.47 0.75
C LYS A 177 14.60 -26.87 -0.32
N GLN A 178 13.72 -27.67 -0.91
CA GLN A 178 12.75 -27.21 -1.91
C GLN A 178 11.70 -26.28 -1.29
N GLN A 179 11.22 -26.59 -0.09
CA GLN A 179 10.29 -25.77 0.66
C GLN A 179 10.88 -24.40 0.99
N ASP A 180 12.12 -24.35 1.50
CA ASP A 180 12.81 -23.10 1.82
C ASP A 180 13.08 -22.25 0.58
N ALA A 181 13.40 -22.88 -0.56
CA ALA A 181 13.57 -22.19 -1.83
C ALA A 181 12.23 -21.63 -2.35
N LEU A 182 11.16 -22.41 -2.23
CA LEU A 182 9.81 -22.00 -2.63
C LEU A 182 9.34 -20.81 -1.80
N ILE A 183 9.44 -20.87 -0.47
CA ILE A 183 9.06 -19.78 0.43
C ILE A 183 9.80 -18.49 0.06
N ARG A 184 11.12 -18.56 -0.14
CA ARG A 184 11.93 -17.40 -0.55
C ARG A 184 11.48 -16.83 -1.90
N SER A 185 11.22 -17.69 -2.87
CA SER A 185 10.70 -17.29 -4.18
C SER A 185 9.35 -16.58 -4.07
N GLN A 186 8.41 -17.15 -3.30
CA GLN A 186 7.08 -16.60 -3.10
C GLN A 186 7.11 -15.25 -2.36
N GLN A 187 7.95 -15.13 -1.33
CA GLN A 187 8.19 -13.86 -0.64
C GLN A 187 8.74 -12.79 -1.58
N ALA A 188 9.71 -13.15 -2.43
CA ALA A 188 10.28 -12.22 -3.41
C ALA A 188 9.25 -11.79 -4.47
N GLU A 189 8.41 -12.71 -4.95
CA GLU A 189 7.34 -12.41 -5.92
C GLU A 189 6.29 -11.46 -5.31
N THR A 190 5.85 -11.73 -4.07
CA THR A 190 4.92 -10.88 -3.33
C THR A 190 5.50 -9.49 -3.03
N ALA A 191 6.77 -9.41 -2.60
CA ALA A 191 7.44 -8.14 -2.37
C ALA A 191 7.59 -7.34 -3.68
N GLY A 192 7.92 -8.01 -4.78
CA GLY A 192 7.98 -7.41 -6.11
C GLY A 192 6.62 -6.88 -6.57
N HIS A 193 5.54 -7.60 -6.30
CA HIS A 193 4.17 -7.16 -6.59
C HIS A 193 3.80 -5.89 -5.82
N LEU A 194 4.04 -5.85 -4.50
CA LEU A 194 3.78 -4.68 -3.66
C LEU A 194 4.62 -3.48 -4.06
N LYS A 195 5.90 -3.70 -4.40
CA LYS A 195 6.79 -2.63 -4.88
C LYS A 195 6.26 -1.99 -6.17
N LYS A 196 5.75 -2.79 -7.10
CA LYS A 196 5.15 -2.28 -8.36
C LYS A 196 3.88 -1.48 -8.09
N LEU A 197 2.99 -1.97 -7.22
CA LEU A 197 1.80 -1.22 -6.80
C LEU A 197 2.18 0.15 -6.23
N ASN A 198 3.10 0.18 -5.26
CA ASN A 198 3.53 1.43 -4.64
C ASN A 198 4.18 2.39 -5.64
N ASN A 199 4.96 1.88 -6.59
CA ASN A 199 5.55 2.72 -7.64
C ASN A 199 4.47 3.36 -8.53
N ASP A 200 3.47 2.59 -8.94
CA ASP A 200 2.38 3.09 -9.79
C ASP A 200 1.50 4.11 -9.03
N LEU A 201 1.19 3.85 -7.75
CA LEU A 201 0.48 4.81 -6.90
C LEU A 201 1.29 6.10 -6.70
N ASN A 202 2.60 5.99 -6.48
CA ASN A 202 3.47 7.16 -6.37
C ASN A 202 3.54 7.97 -7.67
N LEU A 203 3.51 7.30 -8.83
CA LEU A 203 3.46 7.98 -10.12
C LEU A 203 2.17 8.81 -10.25
N ILE A 204 1.02 8.22 -9.90
CA ILE A 204 -0.28 8.91 -9.89
C ILE A 204 -0.24 10.14 -8.97
N ARG A 205 0.32 10.01 -7.76
CA ARG A 205 0.47 11.13 -6.82
C ARG A 205 1.39 12.24 -7.36
N CYS A 206 2.49 11.86 -7.99
CA CYS A 206 3.41 12.81 -8.61
C CYS A 206 2.75 13.56 -9.78
N GLU A 207 1.98 12.88 -10.61
CA GLU A 207 1.21 13.49 -11.70
C GLU A 207 0.14 14.45 -11.16
N PHE A 208 -0.61 14.04 -10.13
CA PHE A 208 -1.58 14.90 -9.46
C PHE A 208 -0.94 16.19 -8.91
N LYS A 209 0.18 16.07 -8.19
CA LYS A 209 0.93 17.23 -7.67
C LYS A 209 1.38 18.17 -8.79
N LYS A 210 1.77 17.62 -9.96
CA LYS A 210 2.11 18.45 -11.13
C LYS A 210 0.89 19.21 -11.66
N GLU A 211 -0.27 18.57 -11.76
CA GLU A 211 -1.50 19.24 -12.22
C GLU A 211 -1.96 20.33 -11.23
N ILE A 212 -1.97 20.05 -9.93
CA ILE A 212 -2.24 21.07 -8.89
C ILE A 212 -1.21 22.21 -8.96
N GLY A 213 0.06 21.90 -9.21
CA GLY A 213 1.11 22.89 -9.44
C GLY A 213 0.82 23.81 -10.64
N LYS A 214 0.19 23.31 -11.71
CA LYS A 214 -0.25 24.16 -12.83
C LYS A 214 -1.38 25.10 -12.41
N LEU A 215 -2.35 24.61 -11.62
CA LEU A 215 -3.45 25.44 -11.14
C LEU A 215 -2.97 26.55 -10.17
N LYS A 216 -1.99 26.26 -9.31
CA LYS A 216 -1.33 27.26 -8.46
C LYS A 216 -0.72 28.39 -9.30
N LYS A 217 0.05 28.04 -10.33
CA LYS A 217 0.64 29.01 -11.27
C LYS A 217 -0.42 29.80 -12.03
N ALA A 218 -1.52 29.16 -12.43
CA ALA A 218 -2.65 29.83 -13.07
C ALA A 218 -3.28 30.87 -12.14
N LEU A 219 -3.53 30.53 -10.86
CA LEU A 219 -4.07 31.47 -9.88
C LEU A 219 -3.20 32.73 -9.72
N ILE A 220 -1.88 32.55 -9.60
CA ILE A 220 -0.92 33.67 -9.50
C ILE A 220 -0.96 34.52 -10.78
N THR A 221 -1.01 33.88 -11.95
CA THR A 221 -1.08 34.57 -13.25
C THR A 221 -2.36 35.38 -13.39
N HIS A 222 -3.50 34.83 -12.98
CA HIS A 222 -4.78 35.55 -12.96
C HIS A 222 -4.75 36.72 -11.98
N GLY A 223 -4.14 36.56 -10.80
CA GLY A 223 -3.90 37.65 -9.86
C GLY A 223 -3.18 38.83 -10.54
N ILE A 224 -2.03 38.56 -11.15
CA ILE A 224 -1.23 39.57 -11.87
C ILE A 224 -2.07 40.24 -12.97
N THR A 225 -2.83 39.46 -13.74
CA THR A 225 -3.68 39.96 -14.83
C THR A 225 -4.74 40.94 -14.35
N PHE A 226 -5.30 40.71 -13.16
CA PHE A 226 -6.30 41.60 -12.55
C PHE A 226 -5.69 42.68 -11.65
N GLY A 227 -4.35 42.78 -11.56
CA GLY A 227 -3.67 43.75 -10.72
C GLY A 227 -3.78 43.45 -9.21
N ILE A 228 -3.99 42.19 -8.85
CA ILE A 228 -4.08 41.70 -7.48
C ILE A 228 -2.89 40.78 -7.21
N THR A 229 -2.06 41.13 -6.25
CA THR A 229 -0.94 40.27 -5.84
C THR A 229 -1.48 39.03 -5.14
N VAL A 230 -1.20 37.86 -5.70
CA VAL A 230 -1.43 36.56 -5.06
C VAL A 230 -0.07 35.95 -4.76
N SER A 231 0.20 35.65 -3.49
CA SER A 231 1.46 35.02 -3.11
C SER A 231 1.48 33.53 -3.40
N GLU A 232 2.67 32.93 -3.49
CA GLU A 232 2.79 31.47 -3.64
C GLU A 232 2.21 30.71 -2.45
N GLN A 233 2.33 31.28 -1.24
CA GLN A 233 1.76 30.70 -0.02
C GLN A 233 0.23 30.76 -0.01
N GLU A 234 -0.37 31.86 -0.46
CA GLU A 234 -1.83 31.95 -0.64
C GLU A 234 -2.34 30.95 -1.67
N ALA A 235 -1.58 30.72 -2.74
CA ALA A 235 -1.91 29.70 -3.73
C ALA A 235 -1.79 28.28 -3.13
N GLU A 236 -0.79 28.03 -2.30
CA GLU A 236 -0.64 26.76 -1.57
C GLU A 236 -1.84 26.50 -0.66
N GLU A 237 -2.20 27.46 0.20
CA GLU A 237 -3.34 27.37 1.12
C GLU A 237 -4.68 27.21 0.38
N PHE A 238 -4.84 27.88 -0.76
CA PHE A 238 -6.05 27.78 -1.58
C PHE A 238 -6.27 26.37 -2.14
N PHE A 239 -5.18 25.68 -2.51
CA PHE A 239 -5.25 24.32 -3.06
C PHE A 239 -4.95 23.21 -2.04
N ALA A 240 -4.58 23.54 -0.81
CA ALA A 240 -4.33 22.57 0.27
C ALA A 240 -5.49 21.59 0.54
N PRO A 241 -6.78 21.96 0.40
CA PRO A 241 -7.87 21.00 0.58
C PRO A 241 -7.92 19.89 -0.50
N TYR A 242 -7.23 20.07 -1.63
CA TYR A 242 -7.23 19.12 -2.74
C TYR A 242 -6.04 18.18 -2.62
N GLU A 243 -6.20 17.17 -1.76
CA GLU A 243 -5.25 16.08 -1.61
C GLU A 243 -5.88 14.75 -2.02
N ILE A 244 -5.05 13.83 -2.51
CA ILE A 244 -5.47 12.44 -2.70
C ILE A 244 -5.32 11.77 -1.33
N ILE A 245 -6.43 11.65 -0.61
CA ILE A 245 -6.49 10.83 0.59
C ILE A 245 -6.66 9.38 0.14
N ASP A 246 -5.70 8.54 0.53
CA ASP A 246 -5.73 7.12 0.27
C ASP A 246 -6.03 6.40 1.58
N ASP A 247 -7.31 6.12 1.84
CA ASP A 247 -7.79 5.56 3.11
C ASP A 247 -7.12 4.20 3.45
N GLU A 248 -6.57 3.51 2.46
CA GLU A 248 -5.88 2.23 2.62
C GLU A 248 -4.42 2.36 3.10
N GLU A 249 -3.77 3.52 2.95
CA GLU A 249 -2.41 3.74 3.47
C GLU A 249 -2.36 3.76 4.99
N GLN A 250 -3.47 4.10 5.66
CA GLN A 250 -3.55 4.08 7.12
C GLN A 250 -3.75 2.68 7.71
N ASN A 251 -4.14 1.69 6.89
CA ASN A 251 -4.43 0.32 7.33
C ASN A 251 -3.31 -0.69 7.01
N THR A 252 -2.25 -0.27 6.32
CA THR A 252 -1.04 -1.10 6.17
C THR A 252 -0.05 -0.77 7.27
N PRO A 253 0.25 -1.68 8.23
CA PRO A 253 1.37 -1.47 9.15
C PRO A 253 2.65 -1.60 8.33
N VAL A 254 3.18 -0.46 7.89
CA VAL A 254 4.53 -0.34 7.36
C VAL A 254 5.48 -0.53 8.54
N SER A 255 5.79 -1.79 8.87
CA SER A 255 6.87 -2.13 9.79
C SER A 255 8.21 -1.92 9.08
N THR A 256 8.55 -0.66 8.82
CA THR A 256 9.92 -0.25 8.52
C THR A 256 10.59 0.08 9.84
N THR A 257 11.07 -0.94 10.55
CA THR A 257 12.10 -0.75 11.56
C THR A 257 13.21 -1.77 11.33
N ASN A 258 14.35 -1.23 10.92
CA ASN A 258 15.66 -1.86 10.96
C ASN A 258 15.81 -2.63 12.28
N SER A 259 15.70 -3.96 12.22
CA SER A 259 16.03 -4.83 13.32
C SER A 259 17.42 -5.38 13.06
N SER A 260 18.40 -4.63 13.57
CA SER A 260 19.74 -5.11 13.88
C SER A 260 19.66 -6.46 14.60
N LEU A 261 20.39 -7.44 14.05
CA LEU A 261 20.82 -8.62 14.76
C LEU A 261 21.47 -8.19 16.09
N ALA A 262 20.80 -8.47 17.21
CA ALA A 262 21.39 -8.47 18.53
C ALA A 262 20.96 -9.75 19.24
N THR A 263 21.89 -10.71 19.27
CA THR A 263 21.91 -11.91 20.09
C THR A 263 21.72 -11.58 21.59
N PRO A 264 20.91 -12.33 22.36
CA PRO A 264 20.85 -12.17 23.80
C PRO A 264 21.98 -12.93 24.51
N SER A 265 22.81 -12.15 25.23
CA SER A 265 23.49 -12.37 26.52
C SER A 265 24.00 -13.75 26.97
N PRO A 266 25.14 -13.75 27.69
CA PRO A 266 25.13 -14.33 29.03
C PRO A 266 25.80 -13.40 30.06
N SER A 267 25.03 -12.94 31.05
CA SER A 267 25.57 -12.32 32.26
C SER A 267 25.42 -13.26 33.46
N LYS A 268 26.53 -13.39 34.19
CA LYS A 268 26.79 -14.24 35.34
C LYS A 268 26.19 -13.65 36.62
N THR A 269 25.91 -14.50 37.62
CA THR A 269 26.17 -14.37 39.09
C THR A 269 25.35 -15.44 39.87
N PRO A 270 25.56 -15.71 41.19
CA PRO A 270 26.40 -16.83 41.62
C PRO A 270 25.74 -17.82 42.60
N ARG A 271 26.40 -18.98 42.67
CA ARG A 271 26.45 -20.09 43.66
C ARG A 271 26.03 -19.79 45.12
N THR A 272 25.15 -20.66 45.67
CA THR A 272 25.19 -21.14 47.08
C THR A 272 24.86 -22.63 47.16
N ARG A 273 25.49 -23.32 48.13
CA ARG A 273 25.53 -24.78 48.36
C ARG A 273 24.63 -25.18 49.55
N SER A 274 24.08 -26.40 49.53
CA SER A 274 24.08 -27.42 50.63
C SER A 274 23.16 -28.60 50.22
N ILE A 275 23.69 -29.79 49.90
CA ILE A 275 23.98 -30.98 50.75
C ILE A 275 22.73 -31.60 51.42
N ALA A 276 22.28 -32.76 50.93
CA ALA A 276 22.20 -34.06 51.66
C ALA A 276 21.29 -35.08 50.93
N SER A 277 21.64 -36.36 51.08
CA SER A 277 21.34 -37.56 50.29
C SER A 277 20.17 -38.41 50.90
N PRO A 278 19.96 -39.73 50.61
CA PRO A 278 19.70 -40.45 49.35
C PRO A 278 18.54 -41.52 49.42
N SER A 279 18.23 -42.15 48.27
CA SER A 279 17.72 -43.55 48.06
C SER A 279 16.21 -43.89 48.27
N PRO A 280 15.69 -45.07 47.83
CA PRO A 280 15.66 -45.64 46.47
C PRO A 280 14.30 -46.36 46.12
N ARG A 281 14.23 -46.97 44.92
CA ARG A 281 13.36 -48.08 44.43
C ARG A 281 11.99 -47.80 43.75
N SER A 282 11.94 -48.32 42.51
CA SER A 282 10.85 -48.71 41.59
C SER A 282 9.82 -49.70 42.20
N PRO A 283 8.75 -50.25 41.51
CA PRO A 283 8.50 -50.29 40.04
C PRO A 283 7.02 -50.30 39.52
N ARG A 284 6.91 -50.24 38.18
CA ARG A 284 5.96 -50.94 37.25
C ARG A 284 4.43 -50.86 37.47
N THR A 285 3.73 -50.23 36.52
CA THR A 285 2.84 -50.79 35.45
C THR A 285 1.94 -49.66 34.89
N PRO A 286 1.53 -49.72 33.60
CA PRO A 286 0.21 -50.26 33.25
C PRO A 286 0.26 -51.11 31.97
N ARG A 287 -0.27 -52.34 31.96
CA ARG A 287 -1.65 -52.73 31.66
C ARG A 287 -2.19 -52.15 30.34
N SER A 288 -2.16 -53.03 29.35
CA SER A 288 -2.97 -53.15 28.13
C SER A 288 -4.21 -52.27 27.99
N GLY A 289 -4.30 -51.61 26.84
CA GLY A 289 -5.52 -50.98 26.31
C GLY A 289 -5.58 -51.15 24.79
N LEU A 290 -5.92 -52.35 24.34
CA LEU A 290 -6.47 -52.62 23.00
C LEU A 290 -7.78 -51.84 22.83
N ARG A 291 -7.89 -51.02 21.78
CA ARG A 291 -8.98 -51.09 20.77
C ARG A 291 -9.01 -49.83 19.88
N SER A 292 -8.68 -50.05 18.62
CA SER A 292 -9.19 -49.28 17.48
C SER A 292 -10.71 -49.49 17.34
N PRO A 293 -11.40 -48.63 16.58
CA PRO A 293 -11.81 -49.14 15.27
C PRO A 293 -11.64 -48.15 14.12
N LEU A 294 -11.07 -48.68 13.03
CA LEU A 294 -11.12 -48.11 11.68
C LEU A 294 -12.59 -48.02 11.21
N LYS A 295 -12.98 -46.87 10.67
CA LYS A 295 -14.12 -46.74 9.77
C LYS A 295 -13.60 -46.66 8.34
N SER A 296 -13.95 -47.67 7.54
CA SER A 296 -13.81 -47.69 6.09
C SER A 296 -15.02 -47.02 5.41
N PRO A 297 -14.84 -46.34 4.27
CA PRO A 297 -15.93 -45.73 3.52
C PRO A 297 -16.55 -46.70 2.50
N LYS A 298 -17.89 -46.69 2.41
CA LYS A 298 -18.68 -47.44 1.42
C LYS A 298 -18.68 -46.74 0.07
N TYR A 299 -18.36 -47.50 -0.98
CA TYR A 299 -18.50 -47.14 -2.38
C TYR A 299 -19.92 -47.41 -2.91
N ARG A 300 -20.37 -46.52 -3.82
CA ARG A 300 -21.16 -46.78 -5.04
C ARG A 300 -22.65 -47.10 -4.92
N LYS A 301 -23.49 -46.26 -5.55
CA LYS A 301 -24.20 -46.54 -6.83
C LYS A 301 -25.13 -45.38 -7.21
N SER A 302 -24.86 -44.79 -8.37
CA SER A 302 -25.86 -44.09 -9.20
C SER A 302 -26.64 -45.13 -10.01
N PRO A 303 -27.88 -44.80 -10.41
CA PRO A 303 -28.34 -45.15 -11.74
C PRO A 303 -28.86 -43.92 -12.49
N VAL A 304 -28.36 -43.78 -13.71
CA VAL A 304 -28.96 -42.98 -14.78
C VAL A 304 -29.97 -43.89 -15.47
N SER A 305 -31.20 -43.42 -15.64
CA SER A 305 -32.13 -43.94 -16.63
C SER A 305 -32.67 -42.81 -17.48
N LYS A 306 -32.65 -43.07 -18.79
CA LYS A 306 -33.29 -42.43 -19.95
C LYS A 306 -34.32 -41.34 -19.69
#